data_AF-A0A381PFJ1-F1
#
_entry.id   AF-A0A381PFJ1-F1
#
_cell.length_a   1.000
_cell.length_b   1.000
_cell.length_c   1.000
_cell.angle_alpha   90.00
_cell.angle_beta   90.00
_cell.angle_gamma   90.00
#
_symmetry.space_group_name_H-M   'P 1'
#
loop_
_entity.id
_entity.type
_entity.pdbx_description
1 polymer ?
#
loop_
_entity_poly.entity_id
_entity_poly.type
_entity_poly.pdbx_seq_one_letter_code
_entity_poly.pdbx_strand_id
1 'polypeptide(L)'
;VRVTNRQVLIQLTRFTKEGDQVVAAVSSQQLAGLGWKGSGTSIPAAYLSGLLAAREAQAAGEAHAVLDIGRTTPTPGGRVFAVLKGLIDGGMEVPHSDALYPGEERIRGEHISKATAKQVEKVSATIQEAKA
;
A
#
# COMPACT_ATOMS: atom_id res chain seq x y z
N VAL A 1 2.37 -3.92 -8.18
CA VAL A 1 1.27 -2.98 -7.83
C VAL A 1 0.50 -2.58 -9.08
N ARG A 2 -0.83 -2.54 -9.03
CA ARG A 2 -1.70 -2.09 -10.13
C ARG A 2 -2.77 -1.13 -9.60
N VAL A 3 -2.91 0.03 -10.23
CA VAL A 3 -3.95 0.99 -9.90
C VAL A 3 -5.04 0.93 -10.97
N THR A 4 -6.25 0.59 -10.56
CA THR A 4 -7.42 0.53 -11.44
C THR A 4 -8.30 1.77 -11.23
N ASN A 5 -9.44 1.84 -11.92
CA ASN A 5 -10.40 2.93 -11.75
C ASN A 5 -11.03 2.97 -10.34
N ARG A 6 -11.15 1.82 -9.66
CA ARG A 6 -11.89 1.71 -8.39
C ARG A 6 -11.08 1.18 -7.21
N GLN A 7 -9.94 0.56 -7.46
CA GLN A 7 -9.11 -0.05 -6.42
C GLN A 7 -7.63 -0.06 -6.76
N VAL A 8 -6.80 -0.12 -5.71
CA VAL A 8 -5.39 -0.45 -5.80
C VAL A 8 -5.23 -1.93 -5.47
N LEU A 9 -4.57 -2.66 -6.37
CA LEU A 9 -4.27 -4.08 -6.24
C LEU A 9 -2.77 -4.25 -5.98
N ILE A 10 -2.44 -4.99 -4.93
CA ILE A 10 -1.07 -5.29 -4.52
C ILE A 10 -0.97 -6.80 -4.42
N GLN A 11 -0.01 -7.37 -5.13
CA GLN A 11 0.27 -8.80 -5.11
C GLN A 11 1.76 -8.96 -4.86
N LEU A 12 2.08 -9.88 -3.97
CA LEU A 12 3.43 -10.39 -3.78
C LEU A 12 3.52 -11.72 -4.51
N THR A 13 4.41 -11.80 -5.48
CA THR A 13 4.53 -12.95 -6.37
C THR A 13 5.92 -13.53 -6.31
N ARG A 14 6.00 -14.86 -6.23
CA ARG A 14 7.24 -15.63 -6.38
C ARG A 14 7.23 -16.34 -7.71
N PHE A 15 8.34 -16.25 -8.43
CA PHE A 15 8.53 -17.00 -9.67
C PHE A 15 8.74 -18.49 -9.36
N THR A 16 8.00 -19.37 -10.03
CA THR A 16 8.32 -20.81 -10.13
C THR A 16 8.35 -21.25 -11.60
N LYS A 17 8.91 -22.42 -11.90
CA LYS A 17 9.05 -22.90 -13.29
C LYS A 17 7.70 -23.15 -13.97
N GLU A 18 6.69 -23.45 -13.17
CA GLU A 18 5.32 -23.74 -13.59
C GLU A 18 4.49 -22.45 -13.79
N GLY A 19 4.94 -21.34 -13.21
CA GLY A 19 4.30 -20.03 -13.28
C GLY A 19 4.52 -19.20 -12.02
N ASP A 20 3.99 -17.97 -12.02
CA ASP A 20 4.06 -17.11 -10.85
C ASP A 20 3.05 -17.55 -9.78
N GLN A 21 3.53 -17.70 -8.54
CA GLN A 21 2.72 -17.99 -7.38
C GLN A 21 2.47 -16.72 -6.58
N VAL A 22 1.20 -16.43 -6.27
CA VAL A 22 0.82 -15.29 -5.43
C VAL A 22 0.91 -15.72 -3.96
N VAL A 23 1.80 -15.08 -3.22
CA VAL A 23 2.09 -15.36 -1.81
C VAL A 23 1.21 -14.52 -0.89
N ALA A 24 0.95 -13.26 -1.27
CA ALA A 24 0.04 -12.36 -0.58
C ALA A 24 -0.70 -11.49 -1.60
N ALA A 25 -1.95 -11.11 -1.30
CA ALA A 25 -2.79 -10.35 -2.22
C ALA A 25 -3.74 -9.42 -1.47
N VAL A 26 -3.53 -8.11 -1.66
CA VAL A 26 -4.31 -7.06 -1.03
C VAL A 26 -5.03 -6.22 -2.08
N SER A 27 -6.28 -5.90 -1.78
CA SER A 27 -7.07 -4.87 -2.45
C SER A 27 -7.42 -3.75 -1.48
N SER A 28 -7.35 -2.51 -1.97
CA SER A 28 -7.83 -1.34 -1.24
C SER A 28 -9.30 -1.41 -0.84
N GLN A 29 -10.10 -2.32 -1.41
CA GLN A 29 -11.47 -2.56 -0.98
C GLN A 29 -11.57 -3.18 0.41
N GLN A 30 -10.56 -3.96 0.84
CA GLN A 30 -10.51 -4.55 2.18
C GLN A 30 -10.43 -3.47 3.27
N LEU A 31 -9.90 -2.29 2.95
CA LEU A 31 -9.85 -1.15 3.88
C LEU A 31 -11.24 -0.72 4.37
N ALA A 32 -12.30 -0.97 3.60
CA ALA A 32 -13.67 -0.67 4.02
C ALA A 32 -14.06 -1.42 5.31
N GLY A 33 -13.59 -2.67 5.46
CA GLY A 33 -13.79 -3.46 6.67
C GLY A 33 -13.02 -2.92 7.89
N LEU A 34 -11.92 -2.19 7.65
CA LEU A 34 -11.11 -1.56 8.70
C LEU A 34 -11.61 -0.15 9.07
N GLY A 35 -12.70 0.31 8.45
CA GLY A 35 -13.32 1.60 8.74
C GLY A 35 -12.92 2.73 7.79
N TRP A 36 -12.22 2.44 6.69
CA TRP A 36 -11.98 3.41 5.62
C TRP A 36 -13.26 3.69 4.81
N LYS A 37 -13.66 4.96 4.74
CA LYS A 37 -14.88 5.37 3.98
C LYS A 37 -14.56 6.23 2.75
N GLY A 38 -13.29 6.52 2.51
CA GLY A 38 -12.86 7.34 1.38
C GLY A 38 -12.74 6.55 0.07
N SER A 39 -12.24 7.22 -0.98
CA SER A 39 -11.92 6.55 -2.24
C SER A 39 -10.83 5.48 -2.04
N GLY A 40 -11.06 4.28 -2.58
CA GLY A 40 -10.07 3.19 -2.59
C GLY A 40 -8.86 3.44 -3.48
N THR A 41 -8.86 4.50 -4.30
CA THR A 41 -7.74 4.84 -5.20
C THR A 41 -7.02 6.13 -4.83
N SER A 42 -7.38 6.74 -3.69
CA SER A 42 -6.72 7.94 -3.18
C SER A 42 -5.28 7.66 -2.72
N ILE A 43 -4.45 8.69 -2.58
CA ILE A 43 -3.08 8.54 -2.04
C ILE A 43 -3.08 7.91 -0.63
N PRO A 44 -3.93 8.35 0.31
CA PRO A 44 -4.02 7.70 1.62
C PRO A 44 -4.46 6.24 1.53
N ALA A 45 -5.45 5.93 0.68
CA ALA A 45 -5.89 4.54 0.51
C ALA A 45 -4.78 3.67 -0.10
N ALA A 46 -3.99 4.20 -1.04
CA ALA A 46 -2.84 3.50 -1.60
C ALA A 46 -1.77 3.23 -0.53
N TYR A 47 -1.46 4.21 0.32
CA TYR A 47 -0.55 4.05 1.46
C TYR A 47 -1.04 2.99 2.46
N LEU A 48 -2.30 3.08 2.91
CA LEU A 48 -2.91 2.11 3.82
C LEU A 48 -2.95 0.70 3.22
N SER A 49 -3.19 0.59 1.90
CA SER A 49 -3.13 -0.70 1.20
C SER A 49 -1.71 -1.27 1.21
N GLY A 50 -0.69 -0.42 1.07
CA GLY A 50 0.72 -0.80 1.20
C GLY A 50 1.07 -1.32 2.58
N LEU A 51 0.61 -0.64 3.64
CA LEU A 51 0.79 -1.11 5.02
C LEU A 51 0.16 -2.49 5.24
N LEU A 52 -1.06 -2.68 4.77
CA LEU A 52 -1.76 -3.96 4.87
C LEU A 52 -1.01 -5.08 4.10
N ALA A 53 -0.53 -4.77 2.89
CA ALA A 53 0.23 -5.71 2.09
C ALA A 53 1.57 -6.10 2.73
N ALA A 54 2.25 -5.18 3.41
CA ALA A 54 3.47 -5.51 4.15
C ALA A 54 3.20 -6.46 5.32
N ARG A 55 2.07 -6.31 6.02
CA ARG A 55 1.67 -7.24 7.07
C ARG A 55 1.35 -8.63 6.54
N GLU A 56 0.59 -8.72 5.46
CA GLU A 56 0.30 -10.01 4.84
C GLU A 56 1.57 -10.68 4.28
N ALA A 57 2.49 -9.90 3.71
CA ALA A 57 3.78 -10.40 3.24
C ALA A 57 4.64 -10.95 4.39
N GLN A 58 4.72 -10.22 5.51
CA GLN A 58 5.43 -10.66 6.71
C GLN A 58 4.82 -11.94 7.29
N ALA A 59 3.49 -12.03 7.36
CA ALA A 59 2.80 -13.24 7.80
C ALA A 59 3.09 -14.44 6.88
N ALA A 60 3.28 -14.19 5.58
CA ALA A 60 3.67 -15.20 4.60
C ALA A 60 5.19 -15.52 4.61
N GLY A 61 5.97 -14.87 5.48
CA GLY A 61 7.41 -15.10 5.65
C GLY A 61 8.30 -14.37 4.66
N GLU A 62 7.80 -13.35 3.97
CA GLU A 62 8.55 -12.58 2.98
C GLU A 62 8.93 -11.19 3.53
N ALA A 63 10.23 -10.94 3.66
CA ALA A 63 10.76 -9.66 4.15
C ALA A 63 11.20 -8.71 3.02
N HIS A 64 11.53 -9.26 1.85
CA HIS A 64 12.09 -8.50 0.73
C HIS A 64 11.20 -8.58 -0.49
N ALA A 65 11.10 -7.48 -1.26
CA ALA A 65 10.43 -7.50 -2.55
C ALA A 65 11.02 -6.47 -3.53
N VAL A 66 10.77 -6.67 -4.82
CA VAL A 66 11.04 -5.68 -5.86
C VAL A 66 9.72 -5.08 -6.31
N LEU A 67 9.64 -3.75 -6.35
CA LEU A 67 8.43 -3.06 -6.79
C LEU A 67 8.28 -3.12 -8.31
N ASP A 68 7.26 -3.85 -8.78
CA ASP A 68 6.79 -3.76 -10.17
C ASP A 68 5.62 -2.77 -10.30
N ILE A 69 5.83 -1.71 -11.10
CA ILE A 69 4.86 -0.66 -11.41
C ILE A 69 4.09 -0.92 -12.72
N GLY A 70 4.49 -1.95 -13.48
CA GLY A 70 3.95 -2.28 -14.80
C GLY A 70 4.13 -1.15 -15.80
N ARG A 71 3.05 -0.78 -16.48
CA ARG A 71 3.03 0.28 -17.52
C ARG A 71 2.77 1.68 -16.96
N THR A 72 2.85 1.85 -15.64
CA THR A 72 2.61 3.15 -15.00
C THR A 72 3.82 4.05 -15.21
N THR A 73 3.62 5.28 -15.68
CA THR A 73 4.68 6.28 -15.73
C THR A 73 5.17 6.61 -14.31
N PRO A 74 6.48 6.53 -14.01
CA PRO A 74 7.02 6.81 -12.69
C PRO A 74 7.04 8.32 -12.43
N THR A 75 5.92 8.86 -11.93
CA THR A 75 5.80 10.27 -11.54
C THR A 75 5.98 10.43 -10.02
N PRO A 76 6.87 11.32 -9.54
CA PRO A 76 7.03 11.60 -8.11
C PRO A 76 5.71 11.94 -7.44
N GLY A 77 5.47 11.41 -6.24
CA GLY A 77 4.22 11.61 -5.50
C GLY A 77 3.00 10.86 -6.05
N GLY A 78 3.20 9.97 -7.03
CA GLY A 78 2.16 9.11 -7.56
C GLY A 78 1.65 8.08 -6.55
N ARG A 79 0.46 7.52 -6.84
CA ARG A 79 -0.21 6.51 -6.00
C ARG A 79 0.64 5.25 -5.78
N VAL A 80 1.43 4.85 -6.77
CA VAL A 80 2.32 3.70 -6.66
C VAL A 80 3.43 3.94 -5.62
N PHE A 81 3.95 5.17 -5.54
CA PHE A 81 4.95 5.53 -4.53
C PHE A 81 4.34 5.71 -3.14
N ALA A 82 3.04 6.03 -3.05
CA ALA A 82 2.32 5.95 -1.78
C ALA A 82 2.24 4.51 -1.26
N VAL A 83 1.96 3.53 -2.15
CA VAL A 83 2.01 2.11 -1.79
C VAL A 83 3.41 1.71 -1.34
N LEU A 84 4.45 2.12 -2.07
CA LEU A 84 5.84 1.86 -1.71
C LEU A 84 6.18 2.35 -0.31
N LYS A 85 5.80 3.59 0.02
CA LYS A 85 6.00 4.16 1.35
C LYS A 85 5.27 3.33 2.42
N GLY A 86 4.04 2.90 2.15
CA GLY A 86 3.29 2.01 3.05
C GLY A 86 3.94 0.64 3.24
N LEU A 87 4.55 0.06 2.20
CA LEU A 87 5.26 -1.22 2.32
C LEU A 87 6.48 -1.09 3.26
N ILE A 88 7.24 0.00 3.11
CA ILE A 88 8.45 0.26 3.89
C ILE A 88 8.11 0.57 5.35
N ASP A 89 7.10 1.40 5.59
CA ASP A 89 6.62 1.71 6.95
C ASP A 89 5.97 0.48 7.61
N GLY A 90 5.49 -0.48 6.82
CA GLY A 90 5.05 -1.79 7.27
C GLY A 90 6.18 -2.76 7.61
N GLY A 91 7.43 -2.41 7.31
CA GLY A 91 8.63 -3.19 7.62
C GLY A 91 9.06 -4.17 6.52
N MET A 92 8.63 -3.96 5.27
CA MET A 92 9.22 -4.65 4.13
C MET A 92 10.45 -3.91 3.60
N GLU A 93 11.46 -4.67 3.18
CA GLU A 93 12.62 -4.14 2.49
C GLU A 93 12.40 -4.17 0.98
N VAL A 94 12.25 -2.99 0.39
CA VAL A 94 12.13 -2.81 -1.06
C VAL A 94 13.20 -1.83 -1.50
N PRO A 95 14.07 -2.14 -2.48
CA PRO A 95 15.05 -1.18 -2.98
C PRO A 95 14.36 0.08 -3.57
N HIS A 96 14.67 1.26 -3.03
CA HIS A 96 14.01 2.52 -3.43
C HIS A 96 14.92 3.74 -3.24
N SER A 97 14.43 4.90 -3.69
CA SER A 97 14.98 6.22 -3.37
C SER A 97 13.90 7.07 -2.70
N ASP A 98 14.29 7.89 -1.71
CA ASP A 98 13.34 8.67 -0.91
C ASP A 98 12.71 9.85 -1.67
N ALA A 99 13.28 10.21 -2.83
CA ALA A 99 12.85 11.37 -3.61
C ALA A 99 11.48 11.21 -4.29
N LEU A 100 10.92 10.00 -4.33
CA LEU A 100 9.73 9.68 -5.12
C LEU A 100 8.43 9.67 -4.32
N TYR A 101 8.50 9.80 -3.00
CA TYR A 101 7.31 9.74 -2.15
C TYR A 101 6.38 10.93 -2.34
N PRO A 102 5.06 10.71 -2.16
CA PRO A 102 4.15 11.83 -1.93
C PRO A 102 4.53 12.54 -0.62
N GLY A 103 4.27 13.84 -0.53
CA GLY A 103 4.43 14.56 0.73
C GLY A 103 3.56 13.95 1.84
N GLU A 104 4.06 13.99 3.08
CA GLU A 104 3.39 13.46 4.28
C GLU A 104 1.95 13.97 4.44
N GLU A 105 1.74 15.25 4.16
CA GLU A 105 0.44 15.93 4.13
C GLU A 105 -0.56 15.22 3.20
N ARG A 106 -0.09 14.68 2.06
CA ARG A 106 -0.91 13.91 1.13
C ARG A 106 -1.14 12.47 1.55
N ILE A 107 -0.16 11.85 2.20
CA ILE A 107 -0.27 10.48 2.75
C ILE A 107 -1.32 10.46 3.87
N ARG A 108 -1.27 11.45 4.76
CA ARG A 108 -2.26 11.63 5.83
C ARG A 108 -3.62 12.07 5.32
N GLY A 109 -3.72 12.57 4.09
CA GLY A 109 -4.98 13.01 3.50
C GLY A 109 -5.47 14.36 4.04
N GLU A 110 -4.56 15.17 4.56
CA GLU A 110 -4.84 16.51 5.11
C GLU A 110 -5.43 17.43 4.02
N HIS A 111 -4.91 17.38 2.79
CA HIS A 111 -5.45 18.09 1.62
C HIS A 111 -6.90 17.74 1.28
N ILE A 112 -7.40 16.57 1.69
CA ILE A 112 -8.77 16.15 1.38
C ILE A 112 -9.70 16.69 2.46
N SER A 113 -9.46 16.31 3.72
CA SER A 113 -10.21 16.82 4.86
C SER A 113 -9.57 16.42 6.19
N LYS A 114 -9.88 17.19 7.24
CA LYS A 114 -9.53 16.82 8.62
C LYS A 114 -10.17 15.50 9.09
N ALA A 115 -11.32 15.13 8.52
CA ALA A 115 -11.98 13.86 8.84
C ALA A 115 -11.22 12.67 8.24
N THR A 116 -10.69 12.83 7.03
CA THR A 116 -9.85 11.83 6.36
C THR A 116 -8.57 11.59 7.14
N ALA A 117 -7.90 12.64 7.63
CA ALA A 117 -6.69 12.49 8.45
C ALA A 117 -6.93 11.60 9.68
N LYS A 118 -8.01 11.85 10.43
CA LYS A 118 -8.39 11.00 11.57
C LYS A 118 -8.69 9.56 11.18
N GLN A 119 -9.28 9.34 9.99
CA GLN A 119 -9.53 7.99 9.49
C GLN A 119 -8.23 7.27 9.13
N VAL A 120 -7.28 7.96 8.49
CA VAL A 120 -5.97 7.38 8.16
C VAL A 120 -5.27 6.92 9.42
N GLU A 121 -5.16 7.77 10.43
CA GLU A 121 -4.53 7.44 11.71
C GLU A 121 -5.17 6.22 12.39
N LYS A 122 -6.50 6.19 12.44
CA LYS A 122 -7.25 5.07 13.03
C LYS A 122 -6.98 3.76 12.28
N VAL A 123 -7.09 3.79 10.95
CA VAL A 123 -6.92 2.60 10.12
C VAL A 123 -5.47 2.12 10.14
N SER A 124 -4.49 3.04 10.11
CA SER A 124 -3.08 2.68 10.23
C SER A 124 -2.76 2.03 11.56
N ALA A 125 -3.31 2.53 12.67
CA ALA A 125 -3.14 1.92 13.99
C ALA A 125 -3.75 0.51 14.02
N THR A 126 -4.97 0.33 13.49
CA THR A 126 -5.60 -0.99 13.40
C THR A 126 -4.78 -1.98 12.58
N ILE A 127 -4.20 -1.55 11.44
CA ILE A 127 -3.34 -2.41 10.61
C ILE A 127 -2.03 -2.77 11.33
N GLN A 128 -1.48 -1.84 12.12
CA GLN A 128 -0.24 -2.10 12.87
C GLN A 128 -0.47 -2.99 14.10
N GLU A 129 -1.64 -2.89 14.74
CA GLU A 129 -2.04 -3.69 15.89
C GLU A 129 -2.50 -5.11 15.53
N ALA A 130 -2.98 -5.32 14.29
CA ALA A 130 -3.27 -6.63 13.74
C ALA A 130 -1.96 -7.44 13.63
N LYS A 131 -1.63 -8.18 14.70
CA LYS A 131 -0.48 -9.08 14.76
C LYS A 131 -0.55 -10.09 13.61
N ALA A 132 0.58 -10.23 12.90
CA ALA A 132 0.86 -11.32 11.98
C ALA A 132 0.88 -12.68 12.71
#